data_AF-K6IWB9-F1
#
_entry.id   AF-K6IWB9-F1
#
_cell.length_a   1.000
_cell.length_b   1.000
_cell.length_c   1.000
_cell.angle_alpha   90.00
_cell.angle_beta   90.00
_cell.angle_gamma   90.00
#
_symmetry.space_group_name_H-M   'P 1'
#
loop_
_entity.id
_entity.type
_entity.pdbx_description
1 polymer ?
#
loop_
_entity_poly.entity_id
_entity_poly.type
_entity_poly.pdbx_seq_one_letter_code
_entity_poly.pdbx_strand_id
1 'polypeptide(L)'
;MLGQREGEIKDQEFRRVNVDTTVQEKAIAFPTDARLYHKMRQALVKEASKENIQLRQSYKRKGKLAFIKQGRYFHAKQSKRAHKETKRLK
;
A
#
# COMPACT_ATOMS: atom_id res chain seq x y z
N MET A 1 -15.21 3.55 -40.41
CA MET A 1 -15.43 4.33 -39.17
C MET A 1 -16.05 5.67 -39.52
N LEU A 2 -17.10 6.10 -38.81
CA LEU A 2 -17.87 7.32 -39.11
C LEU A 2 -17.01 8.60 -39.04
N GLY A 3 -16.15 8.75 -38.04
CA GLY A 3 -15.31 9.95 -37.87
C GLY A 3 -14.24 10.21 -38.94
N GLN A 4 -13.87 9.22 -39.75
CA GLN A 4 -12.96 9.41 -40.90
C GLN A 4 -13.70 9.90 -42.15
N ARG A 5 -14.99 9.53 -42.29
CA ARG A 5 -15.86 10.01 -43.36
C ARG A 5 -16.33 11.45 -43.12
N GLU A 6 -16.45 11.84 -41.86
CA GLU A 6 -16.87 13.19 -41.45
C GLU A 6 -15.69 14.18 -41.38
N GLY A 7 -14.45 13.74 -41.61
CA GLY A 7 -13.27 14.62 -41.69
C GLY A 7 -12.73 15.10 -40.33
N GLU A 8 -13.30 14.60 -39.23
CA GLU A 8 -12.97 14.98 -37.86
C GLU A 8 -11.60 14.45 -37.40
N ILE A 9 -11.06 13.42 -38.07
CA ILE A 9 -9.81 12.76 -37.70
C ILE A 9 -8.85 12.82 -38.88
N LYS A 10 -7.68 13.43 -38.69
CA LYS A 10 -6.64 13.55 -39.74
C LYS A 10 -5.83 12.25 -39.82
N ASP A 11 -5.37 11.87 -41.02
CA ASP A 11 -4.55 10.66 -41.23
C ASP A 11 -3.28 10.60 -40.35
N GLN A 12 -2.74 11.75 -39.94
CA GLN A 12 -1.61 11.82 -39.02
C GLN A 12 -1.95 11.39 -37.58
N GLU A 13 -3.20 11.51 -37.15
CA GLU A 13 -3.63 11.11 -35.81
C GLU A 13 -3.65 9.58 -35.67
N PHE A 14 -3.90 8.85 -36.76
CA PHE A 14 -3.73 7.39 -36.80
C PHE A 14 -2.26 6.93 -36.66
N ARG A 15 -1.27 7.79 -36.96
CA ARG A 15 0.15 7.44 -36.76
C ARG A 15 0.55 7.42 -35.28
N ARG A 16 -0.21 8.12 -34.42
CA ARG A 16 -0.06 8.08 -32.96
C ARG A 16 -1.28 7.40 -32.36
N VAL A 17 -1.27 6.07 -32.40
CA VAL A 17 -2.11 5.30 -31.49
C VAL A 17 -1.52 5.49 -30.10
N ASN A 18 -2.18 6.28 -29.24
CA ASN A 18 -1.99 6.14 -27.80
C ASN A 18 -2.56 4.78 -27.43
N VAL A 19 -1.72 3.75 -27.54
CA VAL A 19 -2.02 2.45 -26.95
C VAL A 19 -1.89 2.71 -25.45
N ASP A 20 -3.02 2.81 -24.75
CA ASP A 20 -3.06 2.73 -23.28
C ASP A 20 -2.53 1.35 -22.89
N THR A 21 -1.21 1.22 -22.82
CA THR A 21 -0.52 -0.01 -22.47
C THR A 21 -0.66 -0.20 -20.99
N THR A 22 -1.59 -1.08 -20.62
CA THR A 22 -1.75 -1.68 -19.30
C THR A 22 -1.97 -0.70 -18.17
N VAL A 23 -3.18 -0.71 -17.60
CA VAL A 23 -3.40 -0.14 -16.27
C VAL A 23 -2.50 -0.92 -15.30
N GLN A 24 -1.37 -0.33 -14.89
CA GLN A 24 -0.63 -0.83 -13.74
C GLN A 24 -1.56 -0.79 -12.53
N GLU A 25 -1.66 -1.90 -11.80
CA GLU A 25 -2.44 -1.92 -10.56
C GLU A 25 -1.91 -0.85 -9.61
N LYS A 26 -2.70 0.21 -9.39
CA LYS A 26 -2.35 1.34 -8.53
C LYS A 26 -2.36 0.99 -7.03
N ALA A 27 -2.74 -0.24 -6.69
CA ALA A 27 -2.90 -0.73 -5.34
C ALA A 27 -1.66 -1.46 -4.79
N ILE A 28 -0.44 -1.08 -5.22
CA ILE A 28 0.79 -1.65 -4.68
C ILE A 28 1.10 -1.01 -3.32
N ALA A 29 1.10 -1.81 -2.26
CA ALA A 29 1.59 -1.39 -0.95
C ALA A 29 3.13 -1.37 -0.97
N PHE A 30 3.74 -0.23 -0.66
CA PHE A 30 5.19 -0.11 -0.58
C PHE A 30 5.73 -1.04 0.53
N PRO A 31 6.90 -1.69 0.36
CA PRO A 31 7.44 -2.67 1.32
C PRO A 31 7.73 -2.13 2.72
N THR A 32 7.59 -0.80 2.93
CA THR A 32 7.72 -0.16 4.25
C THR A 32 6.41 0.44 4.76
N ASP A 33 5.27 0.05 4.20
CA ASP A 33 3.96 0.46 4.68
C ASP A 33 3.67 -0.11 6.08
N ALA A 34 3.08 0.72 6.94
CA ALA A 34 2.66 0.37 8.29
C ALA A 34 1.73 -0.86 8.31
N ARG A 35 0.90 -1.01 7.27
CA ARG A 35 0.01 -2.16 7.12
C ARG A 35 0.78 -3.47 6.95
N LEU A 36 1.85 -3.46 6.16
CA LEU A 36 2.66 -4.64 5.91
C LEU A 36 3.41 -5.06 7.18
N TYR A 37 4.06 -4.12 7.88
CA TYR A 37 4.71 -4.39 9.15
C TYR A 37 3.75 -5.00 10.19
N HIS A 38 2.54 -4.45 10.31
CA HIS A 38 1.55 -4.98 11.23
C HIS A 38 1.13 -6.42 10.87
N LYS A 39 0.90 -6.69 9.58
CA LYS A 39 0.52 -8.01 9.06
C LYS A 39 1.62 -9.04 9.26
N MET A 40 2.87 -8.71 8.92
CA MET A 40 4.03 -9.58 9.13
C MET A 40 4.19 -9.97 10.59
N ARG A 41 4.12 -9.00 11.50
CA ARG A 41 4.18 -9.27 12.95
C ARG A 41 3.06 -10.19 13.42
N GLN A 42 1.83 -9.99 12.94
CA GLN A 42 0.71 -10.89 13.28
C GLN A 42 0.96 -12.32 12.79
N ALA A 43 1.45 -12.48 11.56
CA ALA A 43 1.78 -13.78 10.99
C ALA A 43 2.88 -14.49 11.79
N LEU A 44 3.98 -13.79 12.11
CA LEU A 44 5.09 -14.35 12.89
C LEU A 44 4.66 -14.78 14.30
N VAL A 45 3.86 -13.97 14.99
CA VAL A 45 3.35 -14.35 16.33
C VAL A 45 2.42 -15.55 16.25
N LYS A 46 1.61 -15.65 15.20
CA LYS A 46 0.74 -16.82 14.97
C LYS A 46 1.59 -18.07 14.73
N GLU A 47 2.64 -17.97 13.92
CA GLU A 47 3.51 -19.10 13.62
C GLU A 47 4.31 -19.57 14.83
N ALA A 48 4.91 -18.64 15.58
CA ALA A 48 5.59 -18.96 16.83
C ALA A 48 4.67 -19.68 17.83
N SER A 49 3.39 -19.30 17.87
CA SER A 49 2.41 -19.97 18.73
C SER A 49 2.07 -21.39 18.27
N LYS A 50 2.10 -21.69 16.96
CA LYS A 50 1.88 -23.06 16.45
C LYS A 50 3.09 -23.94 16.75
N GLU A 51 4.28 -23.39 16.58
CA GLU A 51 5.56 -24.06 16.80
C GLU A 51 5.95 -24.13 18.30
N ASN A 52 5.08 -23.67 19.20
CA ASN A 52 5.31 -23.60 20.65
C ASN A 52 6.57 -22.82 21.06
N ILE A 53 7.02 -21.89 20.22
CA ILE A 53 8.17 -21.03 20.49
C ILE A 53 7.76 -19.91 21.45
N GLN A 54 8.38 -19.89 22.63
CA GLN A 54 8.15 -18.86 23.64
C GLN A 54 8.81 -17.54 23.23
N LEU A 55 8.00 -16.56 22.83
CA LEU A 55 8.47 -15.21 22.52
C LEU A 55 8.66 -14.41 23.80
N ARG A 56 9.89 -13.94 24.08
CA ARG A 56 10.16 -12.97 25.16
C ARG A 56 9.22 -11.77 25.09
N GLN A 57 8.93 -11.29 23.88
CA GLN A 57 8.02 -10.19 23.62
C GLN A 57 7.27 -10.39 22.30
N SER A 58 5.94 -10.46 22.33
CA SER A 58 5.10 -10.63 21.14
C SER A 58 4.69 -9.31 20.46
N TYR A 59 4.87 -8.18 21.14
CA TYR A 59 4.48 -6.83 20.70
C TYR A 59 3.02 -6.69 20.22
N LYS A 60 2.13 -7.65 20.54
CA LYS A 60 0.75 -7.69 20.05
C LYS A 60 -0.04 -6.42 20.37
N ARG A 61 0.08 -5.93 21.61
CA ARG A 61 -0.59 -4.70 22.07
C ARG A 61 0.07 -3.44 21.51
N LYS A 62 1.39 -3.32 21.66
CA LYS A 62 2.14 -2.13 21.24
C LYS A 62 2.06 -1.90 19.73
N GLY A 63 2.22 -2.96 18.93
CA GLY A 63 2.12 -2.90 17.47
C GLY A 63 0.69 -2.60 16.98
N LYS A 64 -0.36 -3.08 17.65
CA LYS A 64 -1.75 -2.70 17.32
C LYS A 64 -1.99 -1.21 17.60
N LEU A 65 -1.53 -0.70 18.73
CA LEU A 65 -1.70 0.71 19.10
C LEU A 65 -0.95 1.64 18.14
N ALA A 66 0.30 1.30 17.80
CA ALA A 66 1.11 2.08 16.86
C ALA A 66 0.45 2.13 15.47
N PHE A 67 -0.08 1.00 14.97
CA PHE A 67 -0.80 0.94 13.69
C PHE A 67 -2.06 1.84 13.68
N ILE A 68 -2.88 1.78 14.73
CA ILE A 68 -4.07 2.63 14.85
C ILE A 68 -3.69 4.12 14.88
N LYS A 69 -2.65 4.47 15.67
CA LYS A 69 -2.17 5.85 15.76
C LYS A 69 -1.60 6.35 14.43
N GLN A 70 -0.84 5.51 13.73
CA GLN A 70 -0.30 5.84 12.42
C GLN A 70 -1.42 6.24 11.44
N GLY A 71 -2.49 5.43 11.35
CA GLY A 71 -3.65 5.73 10.52
C GLY A 71 -4.34 7.03 10.93
N ARG A 72 -4.61 7.21 12.23
CA ARG A 72 -5.23 8.45 12.75
C ARG A 72 -4.42 9.69 12.45
N TYR A 73 -3.11 9.65 12.62
CA TYR A 73 -2.22 10.77 12.29
C TYR A 73 -2.16 11.02 10.78
N PHE A 74 -2.18 9.98 9.96
CA PHE A 74 -2.25 10.12 8.51
C PHE A 74 -3.55 10.81 8.08
N HIS A 75 -4.70 10.37 8.61
CA HIS A 75 -6.00 11.02 8.37
C HIS A 75 -6.02 12.49 8.81
N ALA A 76 -5.41 12.79 9.96
CA ALA A 76 -5.29 14.16 10.45
C ALA A 76 -4.21 15.01 9.75
N LYS A 77 -3.60 14.51 8.66
CA LYS A 77 -2.48 15.14 7.92
C LYS A 77 -1.24 15.44 8.80
N GLN A 78 -1.07 14.70 9.90
CA GLN A 78 0.08 14.80 10.82
C GLN A 78 1.21 13.86 10.40
N SER A 79 1.80 14.10 9.23
CA SER A 79 2.77 13.19 8.59
C SER A 79 3.94 12.85 9.51
N LYS A 80 4.56 13.83 10.19
CA LYS A 80 5.70 13.57 11.09
C LYS A 80 5.37 12.57 12.21
N ARG A 81 4.15 12.66 12.77
CA ARG A 81 3.68 11.73 13.82
C ARG A 81 3.36 10.37 13.23
N ALA A 82 2.72 10.31 12.06
CA ALA A 82 2.45 9.06 11.35
C ALA A 82 3.75 8.29 11.06
N HIS A 83 4.77 8.95 10.50
CA HIS A 83 6.08 8.33 10.22
C HIS A 83 6.78 7.83 11.48
N LYS A 84 6.64 8.53 12.62
CA LYS A 84 7.19 8.07 13.91
C LYS A 84 6.51 6.78 14.38
N GLU A 85 5.20 6.66 14.20
CA GLU A 85 4.48 5.41 14.50
C GLU A 85 4.84 4.29 13.50
N THR A 86 5.03 4.59 12.21
CA THR A 86 5.54 3.62 11.23
C THR A 86 6.91 3.07 11.66
N LYS A 87 7.82 3.93 12.15
CA LYS A 87 9.12 3.49 12.68
C LYS A 87 9.02 2.58 13.91
N ARG A 88 7.93 2.66 14.68
CA ARG A 88 7.68 1.76 15.83
C ARG A 88 7.08 0.41 15.42
N LEU A 89 6.63 0.28 14.18
CA LEU A 89 6.11 -0.96 13.61
C LEU A 89 7.20 -1.79 12.93
N LYS A 90 8.32 -1.16 12.56
CA LYS A 90 9.58 -1.83 12.20
C LYS A 90 10.14 -2.56 13.42
#